data_AF-A0A6B1GVF9-F1
#
_entry.id   AF-A0A6B1GVF9-F1
#
_cell.length_a   1.000
_cell.length_b   1.000
_cell.length_c   1.000
_cell.angle_alpha   90.00
_cell.angle_beta   90.00
_cell.angle_gamma   90.00
#
_symmetry.space_group_name_H-M   'P 1'
#
loop_
_entity.id
_entity.type
_entity.pdbx_description
1 polymer ?
#
loop_
_entity_poly.entity_id
_entity_poly.type
_entity_poly.pdbx_seq_one_letter_code
_entity_poly.pdbx_strand_id
1 'polypeptide(L)'
;MVPGLPEHYINRELSWLRFNSRVLEEARESRHPLLERVKFLSIYGSNLDEFFMVRVAGLVRQLERGALEAPADGMTPSEQLAGIRSQLERERRLVYG
;
A
#
# COMPACT_ATOMS: atom_id res chain seq x y z
N MET A 1 25.79 2.82 -18.93
CA MET A 1 24.91 3.17 -17.79
C MET A 1 24.54 1.87 -17.12
N VAL A 2 25.02 1.60 -15.90
CA VAL A 2 24.55 0.41 -15.15
C VAL A 2 23.10 0.71 -14.79
N PRO A 3 22.11 -0.13 -15.15
CA PRO A 3 20.75 0.04 -14.63
C PRO A 3 20.82 0.09 -13.10
N GLY A 4 20.03 0.97 -12.48
CA GLY A 4 20.04 1.10 -11.01
C GLY A 4 19.76 -0.25 -10.35
N LEU A 5 20.53 -0.58 -9.31
CA LEU A 5 20.33 -1.82 -8.55
C LEU A 5 18.97 -1.79 -7.83
N PRO A 6 18.27 -2.94 -7.67
CA PRO A 6 16.93 -2.98 -7.08
C PRO A 6 16.81 -2.31 -5.70
N GLU A 7 17.85 -2.39 -4.88
CA GLU A 7 17.92 -1.76 -3.55
C GLU A 7 17.87 -0.23 -3.57
N HIS A 8 18.05 0.40 -4.73
CA HIS A 8 17.90 1.85 -4.89
C HIS A 8 16.45 2.28 -5.15
N TYR A 9 15.55 1.32 -5.36
CA TYR A 9 14.14 1.58 -5.61
C TYR A 9 13.27 1.15 -4.43
N ILE A 10 12.21 1.91 -4.19
CA ILE A 10 11.15 1.53 -3.26
C ILE A 10 9.99 0.99 -4.09
N ASN A 11 9.47 -0.17 -3.71
CA ASN A 11 8.29 -0.71 -4.38
C ASN A 11 7.12 0.27 -4.31
N ARG A 12 6.53 0.52 -5.49
CA ARG A 12 5.47 1.51 -5.67
C ARG A 12 4.26 1.25 -4.78
N GLU A 13 3.83 0.00 -4.71
CA GLU A 13 2.60 -0.38 -4.02
C GLU A 13 2.78 -0.29 -2.50
N LEU A 14 3.94 -0.70 -1.99
CA LEU A 14 4.30 -0.51 -0.59
C LEU A 14 4.48 0.97 -0.22
N SER A 15 5.05 1.78 -1.12
CA SER A 15 5.16 3.22 -0.92
C SER A 15 3.78 3.89 -0.88
N TRP A 16 2.85 3.43 -1.73
CA TRP A 16 1.48 3.92 -1.73
C TRP A 16 0.77 3.58 -0.42
N LEU A 17 0.90 2.34 0.08
CA LEU A 17 0.34 1.96 1.37
C LEU A 17 0.90 2.80 2.52
N ARG A 18 2.21 3.07 2.55
CA ARG A 18 2.81 3.96 3.57
C ARG A 18 2.27 5.39 3.48
N PHE A 19 1.95 5.87 2.29
CA PHE A 19 1.26 7.14 2.15
C PHE A 19 -0.15 7.06 2.78
N ASN A 20 -0.92 6.03 2.48
CA ASN A 20 -2.27 5.89 3.04
C ASN A 20 -2.25 5.67 4.56
N SER A 21 -1.21 5.01 5.11
CA SER A 21 -0.99 4.89 6.56
C SER A 21 -0.90 6.27 7.23
N ARG A 22 -0.27 7.26 6.59
CA ARG A 22 -0.22 8.63 7.13
C ARG A 22 -1.59 9.30 7.15
N VAL A 23 -2.47 9.00 6.20
CA VAL A 23 -3.87 9.47 6.23
C VAL A 23 -4.61 8.87 7.43
N LEU A 24 -4.35 7.60 7.75
CA LEU A 24 -4.91 6.96 8.94
C LEU A 24 -4.35 7.56 10.24
N GLU A 25 -3.08 7.95 10.26
CA GLU A 25 -2.47 8.66 11.40
C GLU A 25 -3.19 9.98 11.67
N GLU A 26 -3.54 10.75 10.64
CA GLU A 26 -4.36 11.97 10.79
C GLU A 26 -5.75 11.66 11.40
N ALA A 27 -6.37 10.53 11.07
CA ALA A 27 -7.63 10.13 11.73
C ALA A 27 -7.48 9.88 13.25
N ARG A 28 -6.26 9.58 13.71
CA ARG A 28 -5.95 9.29 15.11
C ARG A 28 -5.42 10.49 15.89
N GLU A 29 -5.05 11.56 15.21
CA GLU A 29 -4.48 12.75 15.84
C GLU A 29 -5.53 13.47 16.70
N SER A 30 -5.28 13.51 18.01
CA SER A 30 -6.16 14.12 19.02
C SER A 30 -6.26 15.65 18.92
N ARG A 31 -5.28 16.30 18.29
CA ARG A 31 -5.29 17.75 18.03
C ARG A 31 -6.33 18.15 16.98
N HIS A 32 -6.79 17.22 16.15
CA HIS A 32 -7.83 17.48 15.17
C HIS A 32 -9.23 17.40 15.80
N PRO A 33 -10.14 18.33 15.47
CA PRO A 33 -11.57 18.20 15.77
C PRO A 33 -12.12 16.82 15.37
N LEU A 34 -13.07 16.31 16.16
CA LEU A 34 -13.63 14.97 15.95
C LEU A 34 -14.14 14.74 14.52
N LEU A 35 -14.79 15.75 13.93
CA LEU A 35 -15.30 15.65 12.57
C LEU A 35 -14.19 15.55 11.52
N GLU A 36 -13.05 16.21 11.71
CA GLU A 36 -11.90 16.11 10.80
C GLU A 36 -11.28 14.72 10.85
N ARG A 37 -11.19 14.14 12.05
CA ARG A 37 -10.74 12.75 12.22
C ARG A 37 -11.63 11.74 11.50
N VAL A 38 -12.96 11.93 11.58
CA VAL A 38 -13.92 11.10 10.82
C VAL A 38 -13.75 11.29 9.31
N LYS A 39 -13.50 12.52 8.84
CA LYS A 39 -13.21 12.76 7.41
C LYS A 39 -11.95 12.02 6.96
N PHE A 40 -10.86 12.09 7.74
CA PHE A 40 -9.64 11.34 7.42
C PHE A 40 -9.87 9.83 7.39
N LEU A 41 -10.69 9.29 8.30
CA LEU A 41 -11.06 7.88 8.27
C LEU A 41 -11.82 7.51 6.98
N SER A 42 -12.76 8.34 6.54
CA SER A 42 -13.46 8.15 5.26
C SER A 42 -12.50 8.23 4.07
N ILE A 43 -11.58 9.19 4.06
CA ILE A 43 -10.58 9.34 3.00
C ILE A 43 -9.67 8.11 2.94
N TYR A 44 -9.17 7.64 4.09
CA TYR A 44 -8.37 6.42 4.17
C TYR A 44 -9.09 5.22 3.56
N GLY A 45 -10.38 5.03 3.90
CA GLY A 45 -11.20 3.93 3.39
C GLY A 45 -11.41 4.01 1.87
N SER A 46 -11.81 5.18 1.36
CA SER A 46 -11.99 5.37 -0.09
C SER A 46 -10.70 5.16 -0.88
N ASN A 47 -9.57 5.66 -0.38
CA ASN A 47 -8.26 5.45 -0.99
C ASN A 47 -7.93 3.95 -1.03
N LEU A 48 -8.15 3.25 0.08
CA LEU A 48 -7.83 1.82 0.19
C LEU A 48 -8.68 1.00 -0.79
N ASP A 49 -9.97 1.30 -0.92
CA ASP A 49 -10.86 0.66 -1.89
C ASP A 49 -10.36 0.87 -3.33
N GLU A 50 -9.98 2.10 -3.69
CA GLU A 50 -9.40 2.40 -5.01
C GLU A 50 -8.11 1.61 -5.25
N PHE A 51 -7.23 1.53 -4.24
CA PHE A 51 -6.01 0.75 -4.32
C PHE A 51 -6.29 -0.74 -4.59
N PHE A 52 -7.28 -1.34 -3.93
CA PHE A 52 -7.67 -2.72 -4.21
C PHE A 52 -8.23 -2.89 -5.62
N MET A 53 -9.15 -2.03 -6.03
CA MET A 53 -9.80 -2.11 -7.34
C MET A 53 -8.82 -1.94 -8.50
N VAL A 54 -7.80 -1.09 -8.35
CA VAL A 54 -6.87 -0.76 -9.43
C VAL A 54 -5.55 -1.53 -9.30
N ARG A 55 -4.86 -1.40 -8.17
CA ARG A 55 -3.48 -1.89 -8.01
C ARG A 55 -3.45 -3.38 -7.74
N VAL A 56 -4.20 -3.85 -6.74
CA VAL A 56 -4.23 -5.28 -6.38
C VAL A 56 -4.80 -6.10 -7.54
N ALA A 57 -5.89 -5.65 -8.15
CA ALA A 57 -6.45 -6.30 -9.34
C ALA A 57 -5.45 -6.34 -10.51
N GLY A 58 -4.62 -5.31 -10.69
CA GLY A 58 -3.54 -5.29 -11.67
C GLY A 58 -2.49 -6.37 -11.42
N LEU A 59 -2.02 -6.50 -10.17
CA LEU A 59 -1.05 -7.51 -9.76
C LEU A 59 -1.60 -8.93 -9.90
N VAL A 60 -2.87 -9.15 -9.53
CA VAL A 60 -3.54 -10.46 -9.71
C VAL A 60 -3.59 -10.84 -11.19
N ARG A 61 -3.97 -9.93 -12.08
CA ARG A 61 -3.97 -10.19 -13.53
C ARG A 61 -2.58 -10.48 -14.08
N GLN A 62 -1.53 -9.83 -13.56
CA GLN A 62 -0.15 -10.13 -13.95
C GLN A 62 0.26 -11.54 -13.51
N LEU A 63 -0.10 -11.93 -12.28
CA LEU A 63 0.16 -13.26 -11.75
C LEU A 63 -0.57 -14.34 -12.56
N GLU A 64 -1.84 -14.14 -12.89
CA GLU A 64 -2.64 -15.05 -13.73
C GLU A 64 -2.06 -15.25 -15.13
N ARG A 65 -1.38 -14.23 -15.67
CA ARG A 65 -0.68 -14.28 -16.96
C ARG A 65 0.74 -14.85 -16.87
N GLY A 66 1.18 -15.26 -15.68
CA GLY A 66 2.53 -15.78 -15.46
C GLY A 66 3.62 -14.73 -15.64
N ALA A 67 3.35 -13.45 -15.33
CA ALA A 67 4.37 -12.42 -15.38
C ALA A 67 5.45 -12.69 -14.33
N LEU A 68 6.66 -12.99 -14.79
CA LEU A 68 7.84 -13.25 -13.96
C LEU A 68 8.78 -12.04 -13.87
N GLU A 69 8.61 -11.04 -14.75
CA GLU A 69 9.45 -9.86 -14.75
C GLU A 69 9.15 -8.98 -13.55
N ALA A 70 10.15 -8.82 -12.69
CA ALA A 70 10.11 -7.85 -11.61
C ALA A 70 10.35 -6.43 -12.17
N PRO A 71 9.65 -5.40 -11.65
CA PRO A 71 9.97 -4.00 -11.92
C PRO A 71 11.38 -3.64 -11.45
N ALA A 72 11.77 -2.37 -11.61
CA ALA A 72 13.07 -1.87 -11.14
C ALA A 72 13.34 -2.13 -9.63
N ASP A 73 12.30 -2.33 -8.82
CA ASP A 73 12.39 -2.69 -7.40
C ASP A 73 12.69 -4.17 -7.11
N GLY A 74 12.69 -5.02 -8.15
CA GLY A 74 13.04 -6.44 -8.01
C GLY A 74 11.93 -7.34 -7.44
N MET A 75 10.74 -6.82 -7.13
CA MET A 75 9.64 -7.64 -6.59
C MET A 75 8.71 -8.19 -7.69
N THR A 76 8.57 -9.51 -7.77
CA THR A 76 7.56 -10.18 -8.59
C THR A 76 6.13 -9.83 -8.14
N PRO A 77 5.09 -10.00 -8.98
CA PRO A 77 3.72 -9.74 -8.58
C PRO A 77 3.29 -10.49 -7.31
N SER A 78 3.74 -11.74 -7.14
CA SER A 78 3.48 -12.55 -5.95
C SER A 78 4.11 -11.95 -4.69
N GLU A 79 5.37 -11.50 -4.79
CA GLU A 79 6.08 -10.87 -3.67
C GLU A 79 5.45 -9.52 -3.30
N GLN A 80 4.99 -8.74 -4.29
CA GLN A 80 4.28 -7.50 -4.04
C GLN A 80 2.95 -7.75 -3.30
N LEU A 81 2.15 -8.73 -3.73
CA LEU A 81 0.92 -9.12 -3.04
C LEU A 81 1.18 -9.59 -1.61
N ALA A 82 2.25 -10.38 -1.39
CA ALA A 82 2.65 -10.82 -0.06
C ALA A 82 3.11 -9.64 0.83
N GLY A 83 3.83 -8.68 0.26
CA GLY A 83 4.24 -7.45 0.92
C GLY A 83 3.05 -6.57 1.32
N ILE A 84 2.09 -6.39 0.40
CA ILE A 84 0.83 -5.67 0.64
C ILE A 84 0.08 -6.28 1.82
N ARG A 85 -0.13 -7.61 1.81
CA ARG A 85 -0.79 -8.32 2.91
C ARG A 85 -0.08 -8.09 4.24
N SER A 86 1.24 -8.25 4.26
CA SER A 86 2.05 -8.10 5.48
C SER A 86 1.97 -6.68 6.06
N GLN A 87 1.95 -5.66 5.20
CA GLN A 87 1.81 -4.26 5.61
C GLN A 87 0.42 -4.00 6.20
N LEU A 88 -0.64 -4.45 5.54
CA LEU A 88 -2.02 -4.27 6.02
C LEU A 88 -2.28 -5.02 7.34
N GLU A 89 -1.73 -6.22 7.51
CA GLU A 89 -1.81 -6.95 8.78
C GLU A 89 -1.10 -6.22 9.93
N ARG A 90 0.05 -5.58 9.63
CA ARG A 90 0.76 -4.75 10.60
C ARG A 90 -0.06 -3.54 11.01
N GLU A 91 -0.63 -2.83 10.03
CA GLU A 91 -1.48 -1.67 10.28
C GLU A 91 -2.72 -2.04 11.10
N ARG A 92 -3.41 -3.14 10.73
CA ARG A 92 -4.55 -3.67 11.47
C ARG A 92 -4.21 -3.94 12.94
N ARG A 93 -3.04 -4.55 13.22
CA ARG A 93 -2.58 -4.77 14.60
C ARG A 93 -2.34 -3.48 15.37
N LEU A 94 -1.84 -2.42 14.73
CA LEU A 94 -1.64 -1.13 15.39
C LEU A 94 -2.95 -0.39 15.69
N VAL A 95 -4.02 -0.70 14.97
CA VAL A 95 -5.33 -0.05 15.12
C VAL A 95 -6.23 -0.76 16.12
N TYR A 96 -6.27 -2.10 16.09
CA TYR A 96 -7.20 -2.91 16.87
C TYR A 96 -6.55 -3.77 17.95
N GLY A 97 -5.21 -3.78 18.02
CA GLY A 97 -4.45 -4.48 19.04
C GLY A 97 -4.23 -3.64 20.30
#